data_AF-A0A5C7WLS7-F1
#
_entry.id   AF-A0A5C7WLS7-F1
#
_cell.length_a   1.000
_cell.length_b   1.000
_cell.length_c   1.000
_cell.angle_alpha   90.00
_cell.angle_beta   90.00
_cell.angle_gamma   90.00
#
_symmetry.space_group_name_H-M   'P 1'
#
loop_
_entity.id
_entity.type
_entity.pdbx_description
1 polymer ?
#
loop_
_entity_poly.entity_id
_entity_poly.type
_entity_poly.pdbx_seq_one_letter_code
_entity_poly.pdbx_strand_id
1 'polypeptide(L)'
;MFILVGLGVGLGPLVAGKILSPHKPDAEKNSPYECGFEAFEDARMKFDVRYYLVAILFILFDLEIAFLFPWAVVIQEIGSAGFWAMMVFLFVLVVGFIFEWMKGALEWD
;
A
#
# COMPACT_ATOMS: atom_id res chain seq x y z
N MET A 1 4.04 -1.14 26.53
CA MET A 1 4.34 -2.58 26.68
C MET A 1 4.20 -3.32 25.35
N PHE A 2 3.01 -3.36 24.72
CA PHE A 2 2.77 -4.09 23.46
C PHE A 2 3.74 -3.74 22.33
N ILE A 3 3.95 -2.45 22.03
CA ILE A 3 4.89 -1.99 20.99
C ILE A 3 6.32 -2.45 21.28
N LEU A 4 6.76 -2.38 22.55
CA LEU A 4 8.10 -2.79 22.94
C LEU A 4 8.32 -4.29 22.78
N VAL A 5 7.31 -5.09 23.14
CA VAL A 5 7.34 -6.54 22.92
C VAL A 5 7.34 -6.86 21.42
N GLY A 6 6.49 -6.19 20.63
CA GLY A 6 6.45 -6.37 19.17
C GLY A 6 7.78 -6.05 18.50
N LEU A 7 8.41 -4.92 18.85
CA LEU A 7 9.75 -4.57 18.36
C LEU A 7 10.81 -5.56 18.84
N GLY A 8 10.73 -6.01 20.09
CA GLY A 8 11.65 -7.01 20.64
C GLY A 8 11.58 -8.33 19.89
N VAL A 9 10.37 -8.80 19.56
CA VAL A 9 10.16 -10.03 18.78
C VAL A 9 10.52 -9.84 17.31
N GLY A 10 10.30 -8.66 16.72
CA GLY A 10 10.67 -8.37 15.34
C GLY A 10 12.18 -8.23 15.12
N LEU A 11 12.88 -7.53 16.02
CA LEU A 11 14.31 -7.24 15.90
C LEU A 11 15.19 -8.31 16.55
N GLY A 12 14.72 -8.96 17.60
CA GLY A 12 15.49 -9.96 18.36
C GLY A 12 16.07 -11.07 17.48
N PRO A 13 15.26 -11.78 16.67
CA PRO A 13 15.74 -12.83 15.77
C PRO A 13 16.69 -12.31 14.69
N LEU A 14 16.50 -11.09 14.18
CA LEU A 14 17.40 -10.49 13.19
C LEU A 14 18.78 -10.22 13.79
N VAL A 15 18.84 -9.69 15.01
CA VAL A 15 20.10 -9.46 15.74
C VAL A 15 20.75 -10.78 16.11
N ALA A 16 19.99 -11.75 16.60
CA ALA A 16 20.52 -13.08 16.92
C ALA A 16 21.09 -13.76 15.67
N GLY A 17 20.37 -13.71 14.55
CA GLY A 17 20.82 -14.24 13.26
C GLY A 17 22.11 -13.58 12.78
N LYS A 18 22.24 -12.26 12.94
CA LYS A 18 23.47 -11.52 12.59
C LYS A 18 24.67 -11.90 13.46
N ILE A 19 24.47 -12.19 14.75
CA ILE A 19 25.54 -12.52 15.70
C ILE A 19 25.93 -14.00 15.63
N LEU A 20 24.95 -14.89 15.50
CA LEU A 20 25.13 -16.34 15.61
C LEU A 20 25.44 -17.01 14.26
N SER A 21 25.09 -16.38 13.13
CA SER A 21 25.29 -16.98 11.80
C SER A 21 26.73 -16.82 11.30
N PRO A 22 27.31 -17.84 10.63
CA PRO A 22 28.59 -17.70 9.95
C PRO A 22 28.56 -16.62 8.86
N HIS A 23 29.35 -15.57 9.06
CA HIS A 23 29.45 -14.46 8.11
C HIS A 23 30.70 -14.61 7.22
N LYS A 24 30.48 -15.04 5.97
CA LYS A 24 31.51 -15.15 4.92
C LYS A 24 31.02 -14.41 3.66
N PRO A 25 31.27 -13.10 3.55
CA PRO A 25 30.96 -12.33 2.35
C PRO A 25 32.08 -12.52 1.30
N ASP A 26 31.69 -12.62 0.03
CA ASP A 26 32.58 -12.57 -1.12
C ASP A 26 31.93 -11.74 -2.24
N ALA A 27 32.68 -11.38 -3.28
CA ALA A 27 32.18 -10.48 -4.33
C ALA A 27 30.99 -11.08 -5.09
N GLU A 28 31.03 -12.39 -5.37
CA GLU A 28 29.99 -13.11 -6.12
C GLU A 28 28.72 -13.32 -5.27
N LYS A 29 28.86 -13.62 -3.98
CA LYS A 29 27.74 -13.77 -3.04
C LYS A 29 27.00 -12.47 -2.78
N ASN A 30 27.68 -11.34 -2.96
CA ASN A 30 27.10 -10.01 -2.83
C ASN A 30 26.68 -9.42 -4.18
N SER A 31 26.84 -10.13 -5.31
CA SER A 31 26.38 -9.67 -6.61
C SER A 31 24.86 -9.91 -6.78
N PRO A 32 24.17 -9.10 -7.61
CA PRO A 32 22.76 -9.30 -7.92
C PRO A 32 22.52 -10.68 -8.57
N TYR A 33 21.42 -11.34 -8.21
CA TYR A 33 21.05 -12.62 -8.80
C TYR A 33 20.40 -12.41 -10.17
N GLU A 34 21.06 -12.86 -11.24
CA GLU A 34 20.55 -12.84 -12.62
C GLU A 34 20.59 -14.24 -13.25
N CYS A 35 20.06 -15.24 -12.54
CA CYS A 35 20.00 -16.64 -13.00
C CYS A 35 21.34 -17.25 -13.46
N GLY A 36 22.46 -16.79 -12.88
CA GLY A 36 23.82 -17.26 -13.19
C GLY A 36 24.55 -16.45 -14.27
N PHE A 37 23.96 -15.36 -14.77
CA PHE A 37 24.60 -14.40 -15.66
C PHE A 37 25.07 -13.16 -14.90
N GLU A 38 25.99 -12.39 -15.49
CA GLU A 38 26.31 -11.05 -15.02
C GLU A 38 25.12 -10.12 -15.33
N ALA A 39 24.85 -9.17 -14.42
CA ALA A 39 23.77 -8.21 -14.61
C ALA A 39 23.98 -7.41 -15.90
N PHE A 40 23.02 -7.51 -16.83
CA PHE A 40 23.11 -6.90 -18.15
C PHE A 40 22.93 -5.37 -18.10
N GLU A 41 22.09 -4.87 -17.17
CA GLU A 41 21.76 -3.45 -16.99
C GLU A 41 21.53 -3.11 -15.50
N ASP A 42 21.44 -1.82 -15.18
CA ASP A 42 21.08 -1.36 -13.83
C ASP A 42 19.59 -1.66 -13.55
N ALA A 43 19.30 -2.30 -12.41
CA ALA A 43 17.95 -2.61 -11.94
C ALA A 43 17.07 -1.36 -11.69
N ARG A 44 17.63 -0.14 -11.79
CA ARG A 44 16.94 1.14 -11.62
C ARG A 44 16.41 1.74 -12.93
N MET A 45 16.39 0.98 -14.02
CA MET A 45 15.78 1.40 -15.28
C MET A 45 14.29 1.74 -15.13
N LYS A 46 13.79 2.61 -16.01
CA LYS A 46 12.36 2.94 -16.05
C LYS A 46 11.59 1.70 -16.50
N PHE A 47 10.70 1.22 -15.65
CA PHE A 47 9.77 0.15 -15.97
C PHE A 47 8.36 0.74 -16.10
N ASP A 48 7.58 0.22 -17.03
CA ASP A 48 6.18 0.62 -17.18
C ASP A 48 5.38 0.13 -15.97
N VAL A 49 5.10 1.05 -15.04
CA VAL A 49 4.27 0.76 -13.87
C VAL A 49 2.82 0.66 -14.33
N ARG A 50 2.39 -0.54 -14.73
CA ARG A 50 1.01 -0.80 -15.18
C ARG A 50 -0.05 -0.58 -14.07
N TYR A 51 0.37 -0.47 -12.81
CA TYR A 51 -0.52 -0.39 -11.64
C TYR A 51 -0.74 1.03 -11.09
N TYR A 52 -0.26 2.08 -11.78
CA TYR A 52 -0.37 3.44 -11.24
C TYR A 52 -1.82 3.93 -11.10
N LEU A 53 -2.72 3.51 -12.01
CA LEU A 53 -4.16 3.83 -11.92
C LEU A 53 -4.79 3.22 -10.67
N VAL A 54 -4.46 1.96 -10.37
CA VAL A 54 -4.92 1.28 -9.15
C VAL A 54 -4.39 1.99 -7.89
N ALA A 55 -3.14 2.48 -7.91
CA ALA A 55 -2.58 3.22 -6.78
C ALA A 55 -3.28 4.57 -6.55
N ILE A 56 -3.61 5.31 -7.61
CA ILE A 56 -4.38 6.56 -7.51
C ILE A 56 -5.78 6.27 -6.96
N LEU A 57 -6.44 5.23 -7.47
CA LEU A 57 -7.75 4.82 -7.00
C LEU A 57 -7.74 4.40 -5.52
N PHE A 58 -6.70 3.67 -5.10
CA PHE A 58 -6.51 3.32 -3.70
C PHE A 58 -6.41 4.56 -2.80
N ILE A 59 -5.69 5.60 -3.22
CA ILE A 59 -5.59 6.86 -2.46
C ILE A 59 -6.96 7.54 -2.34
N LEU A 60 -7.76 7.55 -3.41
CA LEU A 60 -9.11 8.13 -3.39
C LEU A 60 -10.04 7.39 -2.42
N PHE A 61 -10.01 6.04 -2.43
CA PHE A 61 -10.79 5.23 -1.49
C PHE A 61 -10.31 5.36 -0.04
N ASP A 62 -9.00 5.49 0.19
CA ASP A 62 -8.47 5.72 1.54
C ASP A 62 -8.97 7.06 2.11
N LEU A 63 -9.01 8.10 1.27
CA LEU A 63 -9.59 9.39 1.64
C LEU A 63 -11.10 9.28 1.94
N GLU A 64 -11.86 8.51 1.16
CA GLU A 64 -13.28 8.25 1.43
C GLU A 64 -13.48 7.68 2.84
N ILE A 65 -12.71 6.64 3.17
CA ILE A 65 -12.77 5.96 4.46
C ILE A 65 -12.38 6.92 5.60
N ALA A 66 -11.38 7.78 5.39
CA ALA A 66 -10.97 8.79 6.35
C ALA A 66 -12.09 9.79 6.70
N PHE A 67 -13.01 10.08 5.76
CA PHE A 67 -14.20 10.90 6.02
C PHE A 67 -15.39 10.09 6.56
N LEU A 68 -15.53 8.83 6.12
CA LEU A 68 -16.61 7.94 6.55
C LEU A 68 -16.56 7.64 8.05
N PHE A 69 -15.36 7.40 8.60
CA PHE A 69 -15.19 7.03 10.01
C PHE A 69 -15.66 8.11 11.00
N PRO A 70 -15.16 9.36 10.94
CA PRO A 70 -15.63 10.41 11.84
C PRO A 70 -17.13 10.64 11.71
N TRP A 71 -17.66 10.65 10.48
CA TRP A 71 -19.09 10.80 10.23
C TRP A 71 -19.90 9.68 10.88
N ALA A 72 -19.48 8.43 10.74
CA ALA A 72 -20.17 7.28 11.33
C ALA A 72 -20.19 7.35 12.87
N VAL A 73 -19.13 7.88 13.47
CA VAL A 73 -19.04 8.07 14.93
C VAL A 73 -20.00 9.15 15.43
N VAL A 74 -20.15 10.26 14.71
CA VAL A 74 -20.94 11.43 15.17
C VAL A 74 -22.30 11.58 14.49
N ILE A 75 -22.76 10.58 13.74
CA ILE A 75 -23.99 10.66 12.92
C ILE A 75 -25.24 11.06 13.72
N GLN A 76 -25.30 10.67 15.00
CA GLN A 76 -26.41 11.00 15.89
C GLN A 76 -26.39 12.48 16.31
N GLU A 77 -25.23 13.14 16.31
CA GLU A 77 -25.05 14.53 16.75
C GLU A 77 -25.30 15.53 15.61
N ILE A 78 -24.93 15.17 14.38
CA ILE A 78 -25.03 16.02 13.18
C ILE A 78 -26.44 16.03 12.55
N GLY A 79 -27.31 15.12 12.97
CA GLY A 79 -28.69 15.03 12.51
C GLY A 79 -28.87 14.72 11.02
N SER A 80 -30.06 15.01 10.49
CA SER A 80 -30.44 14.66 9.10
C SER A 80 -29.61 15.38 8.04
N ALA A 81 -29.12 16.59 8.32
CA ALA A 81 -28.26 17.34 7.41
C ALA A 81 -26.91 16.63 7.19
N GLY A 82 -26.29 16.14 8.26
CA GLY A 82 -25.04 15.38 8.17
C GLY A 82 -25.21 14.02 7.51
N PHE A 83 -26.36 13.38 7.70
CA PHE A 83 -26.71 12.15 6.95
C PHE A 83 -26.75 12.42 5.44
N TRP A 84 -27.55 13.39 5.00
CA TRP A 84 -27.71 13.69 3.57
C TRP A 84 -26.42 14.21 2.92
N ALA A 85 -25.62 14.99 3.64
CA ALA A 85 -24.31 15.43 3.16
C ALA A 85 -23.40 14.23 2.83
N MET A 86 -23.35 13.22 3.70
CA MET A 86 -22.58 12.01 3.43
C MET A 86 -23.17 11.17 2.29
N MET A 87 -24.50 11.09 2.18
CA MET A 87 -25.13 10.38 1.04
C MET A 87 -24.76 11.01 -0.29
N VAL A 88 -24.71 12.35 -0.38
CA VAL A 88 -24.26 13.05 -1.59
C VAL A 88 -22.77 12.80 -1.85
N PHE A 89 -21.94 12.85 -0.80
CA PHE A 89 -20.50 12.55 -0.91
C PHE A 89 -20.24 11.14 -1.47
N LEU A 90 -20.87 10.11 -0.89
CA LEU A 90 -20.74 8.73 -1.34
C LEU A 90 -21.30 8.55 -2.76
N PHE A 91 -22.41 9.20 -3.10
CA PHE A 91 -22.98 9.14 -4.44
C PHE A 91 -21.99 9.64 -5.50
N VAL A 92 -21.33 10.79 -5.27
CA VAL A 92 -20.35 11.35 -6.20
C VAL A 92 -19.17 10.39 -6.40
N LEU A 93 -18.69 9.76 -5.32
CA LEU A 93 -17.59 8.80 -5.40
C LEU A 93 -17.97 7.51 -6.12
N VAL A 94 -19.16 6.96 -5.84
CA VAL A 94 -19.68 5.77 -6.54
C VAL A 94 -19.82 6.04 -8.04
N VAL A 95 -20.28 7.24 -8.44
CA VAL A 95 -20.35 7.63 -9.85
C VAL A 95 -18.95 7.70 -10.47
N GLY A 96 -17.97 8.28 -9.78
CA GLY A 96 -16.58 8.31 -10.22
C GLY A 96 -15.99 6.90 -10.41
N PHE A 97 -16.22 6.02 -9.44
CA PHE A 97 -15.77 4.63 -9.50
C PHE A 97 -16.40 3.86 -10.66
N ILE A 98 -17.72 4.02 -10.89
CA ILE A 98 -18.40 3.42 -12.04
C ILE A 98 -17.79 3.91 -13.36
N PHE A 99 -17.48 5.21 -13.46
CA PHE A 99 -16.85 5.77 -14.65
C PHE A 99 -15.48 5.15 -14.93
N GLU A 100 -14.63 5.02 -13.91
CA GLU A 100 -13.30 4.43 -14.04
C GLU A 100 -13.37 2.94 -14.41
N TRP A 101 -14.32 2.21 -13.81
CA TRP A 101 -14.60 0.82 -14.19
C TRP A 101 -14.96 0.73 -15.67
N MET A 102 -15.92 1.54 -16.12
CA MET A 102 -16.35 1.55 -17.53
C MET A 102 -15.22 1.94 -18.50
N LYS A 103 -14.21 2.67 -18.03
CA LYS A 103 -13.03 3.05 -18.80
C LYS A 103 -11.93 1.97 -18.83
N GLY A 104 -12.13 0.83 -18.17
CA GLY A 104 -11.13 -0.23 -18.11
C GLY A 104 -9.91 0.13 -17.26
N ALA A 105 -10.01 1.13 -16.37
CA ALA A 105 -8.88 1.54 -15.51
C ALA A 105 -8.45 0.44 -14.52
N LEU A 106 -9.29 -0.58 -14.36
CA LEU A 106 -9.08 -1.76 -13.51
C LEU A 106 -8.64 -3.00 -14.32
N GLU A 107 -8.59 -2.92 -15.64
CA GLU A 107 -8.18 -4.03 -16.51
C GLU A 107 -6.65 -4.02 -16.68
N TRP A 108 -6.05 -5.20 -16.77
CA TRP A 108 -4.59 -5.41 -16.73
C TRP A 108 -4.04 -6.27 -17.86
N ASP A 109 -4.78 -6.37 -18.97
CA ASP A 109 -4.32 -6.99 -20.22
C ASP A 109 -3.52 -6.01 -21.09
#